data_AF-A0AAD9R808-F1
#
_entry.id   AF-A0AAD9R808-F1
#
_cell.length_a   1.000
_cell.length_b   1.000
_cell.length_c   1.000
_cell.angle_alpha   90.00
_cell.angle_beta   90.00
_cell.angle_gamma   90.00
#
_symmetry.space_group_name_H-M   'P 1'
#
loop_
_entity.id
_entity.type
_entity.pdbx_description
1 polymer ?
#
loop_
_entity_poly.entity_id
_entity_poly.type
_entity_poly.pdbx_seq_one_letter_code
_entity_poly.pdbx_strand_id
1 'polypeptide(L)' 'MPPDVGFKLGDSRVSCLAYADDILLFATTKWGLQTALSAVEDKAREQGLRFNAGKCA' A
#
# COMPACT_ATOMS: atom_id res chain seq x y z
N MET A 1 5.34 -4.64 7.24
CA MET A 1 5.66 -5.00 5.83
C MET A 1 7.04 -5.64 5.83
N PRO A 2 7.29 -6.72 5.06
CA PRO A 2 8.62 -7.33 5.02
C PRO A 2 9.66 -6.32 4.51
N PRO A 3 10.87 -6.25 5.11
CA PRO A 3 11.88 -5.24 4.79
C PRO A 3 12.45 -5.36 3.36
N ASP A 4 12.25 -6.50 2.71
CA ASP A 4 12.68 -6.84 1.36
C ASP A 4 11.67 -6.43 0.27
N VAL A 5 10.47 -5.98 0.64
CA VAL A 5 9.41 -5.62 -0.31
C VAL A 5 9.46 -4.13 -0.66
N GLY A 6 9.51 -3.80 -1.96
CA GLY A 6 9.57 -2.42 -2.46
C GLY A 6 10.45 -2.26 -3.70
N PHE A 7 10.60 -1.04 -4.20
CA PHE A 7 11.55 -0.70 -5.27
C PHE A 7 12.76 0.06 -4.71
N LYS A 8 13.90 -0.01 -5.40
CA LYS A 8 15.12 0.70 -5.01
C LYS A 8 15.09 2.13 -5.55
N LEU A 9 15.25 3.11 -4.68
CA LEU A 9 15.39 4.54 -5.01
C LEU A 9 16.69 5.06 -4.36
N GLY A 10 17.75 5.21 -5.16
CA GLY A 10 19.09 5.46 -4.63
C GLY A 10 19.51 4.33 -3.69
N ASP A 11 19.91 4.66 -2.46
CA ASP A 11 20.27 3.68 -1.42
C ASP A 11 19.08 3.26 -0.54
N SER A 12 17.89 3.80 -0.80
CA SER A 12 16.68 3.50 -0.04
C SER A 12 15.81 2.46 -0.74
N ARG A 13 15.09 1.66 0.04
CA ARG A 13 14.01 0.79 -0.45
C ARG A 13 12.68 1.42 -0.09
N VAL A 14 11.87 1.69 -1.10
CA VAL A 14 10.55 2.33 -0.96
C VAL A 14 9.48 1.26 -1.10
N SER A 15 8.72 1.03 -0.04
CA SER A 15 7.66 0.02 0.03
C SER A 15 6.26 0.62 -0.07
N CYS A 16 6.13 1.94 0.06
CA CYS A 16 4.89 2.70 -0.05
C CYS A 16 5.19 4.12 -0.54
N LEU A 17 4.32 4.65 -1.41
CA LEU A 17 4.27 6.08 -1.75
C LEU A 17 2.86 6.58 -1.43
N ALA A 18 2.76 7.75 -0.82
CA ALA A 18 1.49 8.40 -0.56
C ALA A 18 1.55 9.87 -0.98
N TYR A 19 0.52 10.34 -1.66
CA TYR A 19 0.37 11.74 -2.06
C TYR A 19 -1.11 12.13 -1.98
N ALA A 20 -1.43 13.12 -1.14
CA ALA A 20 -2.81 13.50 -0.84
C ALA A 20 -3.66 12.27 -0.41
N ASP A 21 -4.76 11.98 -1.13
CA ASP A 21 -5.64 10.83 -0.92
C ASP A 21 -5.21 9.56 -1.67
N ASP A 22 -4.19 9.65 -2.53
CA ASP A 22 -3.66 8.51 -3.29
C ASP A 22 -2.54 7.79 -2.54
N ILE A 23 -2.61 6.46 -2.53
CA ILE A 23 -1.57 5.58 -1.98
C ILE A 23 -1.16 4.54 -3.02
N LEU A 24 0.13 4.21 -3.06
CA LEU A 24 0.68 3.13 -3.87
C LEU A 24 1.40 2.14 -2.97
N LEU A 25 1.00 0.88 -3.05
CA LEU A 25 1.58 -0.22 -2.30
C LEU A 25 2.37 -1.14 -3.25
N PHE A 26 3.55 -1.56 -2.81
CA PHE A 26 4.40 -2.46 -3.58
C PHE A 26 4.42 -3.85 -2.94
N ALA A 27 4.35 -4.90 -3.75
CA ALA A 27 4.54 -6.28 -3.28
C ALA A 27 5.21 -7.14 -4.36
N THR A 28 5.96 -8.14 -3.93
CA THR A 28 6.59 -9.12 -4.83
C THR A 28 5.62 -10.20 -5.30
N THR A 29 4.45 -10.33 -4.66
CA THR A 29 3.41 -11.29 -5.00
C THR A 29 2.02 -10.66 -4.93
N LYS A 30 1.07 -11.20 -5.71
CA LYS A 30 -0.34 -10.78 -5.67
C LYS A 30 -0.94 -10.93 -4.27
N TRP A 31 -0.63 -12.04 -3.59
CA TRP A 31 -1.10 -12.31 -2.23
C TRP A 31 -0.54 -11.30 -1.22
N GLY A 32 0.74 -10.95 -1.35
CA GLY A 32 1.35 -9.90 -0.53
C GLY A 32 0.71 -8.52 -0.75
N LEU A 33 0.37 -8.18 -2.00
CA LEU A 33 -0.32 -6.94 -2.32
C LEU A 33 -1.71 -6.90 -1.69
N GLN A 34 -2.48 -7.97 -1.84
CA GLN A 34 -3.82 -8.07 -1.26
C GLN A 34 -3.78 -7.98 0.27
N THR A 35 -2.81 -8.62 0.91
CA THR A 35 -2.60 -8.53 2.36
C THR A 35 -2.31 -7.10 2.81
N ALA A 36 -1.47 -6.38 2.06
CA ALA A 36 -1.16 -4.98 2.34
C ALA A 36 -2.39 -4.08 2.14
N LEU A 37 -3.15 -4.30 1.07
CA LEU A 37 -4.41 -3.57 0.82
C LEU A 37 -5.42 -3.77 1.95
N SER A 38 -5.66 -5.01 2.37
CA SER A 38 -6.57 -5.32 3.47
C SER A 38 -6.14 -4.65 4.78
N ALA A 39 -4.85 -4.70 5.11
CA ALA A 39 -4.34 -4.07 6.33
C ALA A 39 -4.51 -2.54 6.32
N VAL A 40 -4.27 -1.90 5.18
CA VAL A 40 -4.44 -0.45 5.03
C VAL A 40 -5.92 -0.06 5.04
N GLU A 41 -6.78 -0.86 4.41
CA GLU A 41 -8.24 -0.65 4.43
C GLU A 41 -8.81 -0.76 5.84
N ASP A 42 -8.41 -1.77 6.63
CA ASP A 42 -8.86 -1.93 8.00
C ASP A 42 -8.44 -0.72 8.87
N LYS A 43 -7.21 -0.23 8.70
CA LYS A 43 -6.77 1.01 9.37
C LYS A 43 -7.49 2.25 8.91
N ALA A 44 -7.78 2.40 7.62
CA ALA A 44 -8.60 3.49 7.12
C ALA A 44 -10.01 3.45 7.74
N ARG A 45 -10.61 2.26 7.84
CA ARG A 45 -11.95 2.06 8.41
C ARG A 45 -12.01 2.42 9.89
N GLU A 46 -10.99 2.09 10.68
CA GLU A 46 -10.86 2.54 12.07
C GLU A 46 -10.86 4.08 12.20
N GLN A 47 -10.39 4.79 11.18
CA GLN A 47 -10.36 6.25 11.12
C GLN A 47 -11.59 6.86 10.41
N GLY A 48 -12.60 6.05 10.08
CA GLY A 48 -13.81 6.51 9.37
C GLY A 48 -13.62 6.76 7.87
N LEU A 49 -12.48 6.34 7.31
CA LEU A 49 -12.15 6.49 5.88
C LEU A 49 -12.49 5.21 5.10
N ARG A 50 -12.72 5.36 3.80
CA ARG A 50 -12.91 4.24 2.85
C ARG A 50 -12.20 4.55 1.55
N PHE A 51 -11.49 3.56 1.01
CA PHE A 51 -10.89 3.66 -0.32
C PHE A 51 -11.97 3.49 -1.41
N ASN A 52 -11.84 4.28 -2.48
CA ASN A 52 -12.73 4.19 -3.61
C ASN A 52 -12.28 3.07 -4.55
N ALA A 53 -12.93 1.90 -4.47
CA ALA A 53 -12.61 0.74 -5.29
C ALA A 53 -12.63 1.01 -6.81
N GLY A 54 -13.45 1.96 -7.28
CA GLY A 54 -13.48 2.35 -8.71
C GLY A 54 -12.25 3.14 -9.16
N LYS A 55 -11.42 3.62 -8.23
CA LYS A 55 -10.13 4.26 -8.49
C LYS A 55 -8.94 3.35 -8.20
N CYS A 56 -9.17 2.18 -7.58
CA CYS A 56 -8.13 1.18 -7.33
C CYS A 56 -7.98 0.32 -8.60
N ALA A 57 -6.77 0.28 -9.17
CA ALA A 57 -6.44 -0.43 -10.41
C ALA A 57 -5.68 -1.74 -10.15
#